data_AF-D3SMA2-F1
#
_entry.id   AF-D3SMA2-F1
#
_cell.length_a   1.000
_cell.length_b   1.000
_cell.length_c   1.000
_cell.angle_alpha   90.00
_cell.angle_beta   90.00
_cell.angle_gamma   90.00
#
_symmetry.space_group_name_H-M   'P 1'
#
loop_
_entity.id
_entity.type
_entity.pdbx_description
1 polymer ?
#
loop_
_entity_poly.entity_id
_entity_poly.type
_entity_poly.pdbx_seq_one_letter_code
_entity_poly.pdbx_strand_id
1 'polypeptide(L)'
;MRSWSYLIQLRGYTERGEAKEASALYVVSVPMDENILKATGMECYATHYLPPSAAVLQGMAYAVGIDRVLQNPEEYRIMGYREDMDLYIFKEGVTFKEGLVEVFRLLLEELSSQGVVEVMPVLDVGSPPEDVMMECLQKALSA
;
A
#
# COMPACT_ATOMS: atom_id res chain seq x y z
N MET A 1 6.37 6.55 -16.80
CA MET A 1 5.55 6.11 -15.64
C MET A 1 5.46 7.27 -14.66
N ARG A 2 4.29 7.48 -14.05
CA ARG A 2 4.17 8.36 -12.88
C ARG A 2 4.13 7.48 -11.64
N SER A 3 4.75 7.90 -10.55
CA SER A 3 4.65 7.22 -9.26
C SER A 3 3.60 7.90 -8.41
N TRP A 4 2.83 7.10 -7.68
CA TRP A 4 1.93 7.56 -6.61
C TRP A 4 2.39 6.94 -5.30
N SER A 5 2.45 7.74 -4.24
CA SER A 5 2.87 7.25 -2.92
C SER A 5 1.72 7.40 -1.92
N TYR A 6 1.55 6.38 -1.09
CA TYR A 6 0.57 6.33 -0.02
C TYR A 6 1.28 6.10 1.29
N LEU A 7 0.90 6.81 2.35
CA LEU A 7 1.23 6.40 3.70
C LEU A 7 0.12 5.46 4.16
N ILE A 8 0.43 4.16 4.24
CA ILE A 8 -0.51 3.15 4.72
C ILE A 8 -0.25 2.95 6.20
N GLN A 9 -1.29 3.07 7.03
CA GLN A 9 -1.16 2.98 8.47
C GLN A 9 -2.26 2.10 9.08
N LEU A 10 -1.86 1.25 10.02
CA LEU A 10 -2.75 0.47 10.86
C LEU A 10 -2.66 0.99 12.30
N ARG A 11 -3.81 1.14 12.93
CA ARG A 11 -3.93 1.33 14.38
C ARG A 11 -4.53 0.08 14.98
N GLY A 12 -3.87 -0.44 16.00
CA GLY A 12 -4.35 -1.55 16.78
C GLY A 12 -4.49 -1.23 18.25
N TYR A 13 -5.29 -2.02 18.96
CA TYR A 13 -5.49 -1.91 20.40
C TYR A 13 -5.09 -3.22 21.09
N THR A 14 -4.39 -3.09 22.21
CA THR A 14 -4.09 -4.22 23.12
C THR A 14 -5.30 -4.54 24.01
N GLU A 15 -5.29 -5.68 24.70
CA GLU A 15 -6.35 -6.02 25.68
C GLU A 15 -6.53 -4.96 26.79
N ARG A 16 -5.49 -4.15 27.06
CA ARG A 16 -5.52 -3.06 28.04
C ARG A 16 -6.07 -1.75 27.47
N GLY A 17 -6.43 -1.72 26.18
CA GLY A 17 -6.90 -0.52 25.48
C GLY A 17 -5.78 0.43 25.04
N GLU A 18 -4.51 0.05 25.17
CA GLU A 18 -3.40 0.87 24.64
C GLU A 18 -3.38 0.80 23.11
N ALA A 19 -3.35 1.97 22.47
CA ALA A 19 -3.19 2.07 21.02
C ALA A 19 -1.73 1.84 20.62
N LYS A 20 -1.53 1.04 19.57
CA LYS A 20 -0.26 0.85 18.86
C LYS A 20 -0.48 1.15 17.38
N GLU A 21 0.53 1.68 16.73
CA GLU A 21 0.44 2.06 15.32
C GLU A 21 1.65 1.53 14.56
N ALA A 22 1.43 1.16 13.31
CA ALA A 22 2.47 0.78 12.38
C ALA A 22 2.14 1.39 11.01
N SER A 23 3.16 1.87 10.30
CA SER A 23 2.98 2.52 9.00
C SER A 23 4.03 2.10 7.98
N ALA A 24 3.65 2.17 6.71
CA ALA A 24 4.52 1.90 5.58
C ALA A 24 4.31 2.93 4.46
N LEU A 25 5.39 3.32 3.80
CA LEU A 25 5.33 4.07 2.55
C LEU A 25 5.06 3.09 1.41
N TYR A 26 3.89 3.13 0.80
CA TYR A 26 3.52 2.29 -0.33
C TYR A 26 3.62 3.06 -1.65
N VAL A 27 4.52 2.64 -2.53
CA VAL A 27 4.78 3.28 -3.81
C VAL A 27 4.21 2.43 -4.94
N VAL A 28 3.41 3.08 -5.79
CA VAL A 28 2.70 2.49 -6.91
C VAL A 28 3.18 3.14 -8.20
N SER A 29 3.50 2.33 -9.19
CA SER A 29 3.78 2.78 -10.55
C SER A 29 2.49 2.80 -11.35
N VAL A 30 2.18 3.93 -11.98
CA VAL A 30 1.03 4.06 -12.87
C VAL A 30 1.51 4.18 -14.32
N PRO A 31 1.05 3.29 -15.22
CA PRO A 31 1.40 3.37 -16.63
C PRO A 31 0.94 4.72 -17.23
N MET A 32 1.74 5.25 -18.14
CA MET A 32 1.40 6.44 -18.92
C MET A 32 0.72 5.99 -20.21
N ASP A 33 -0.53 5.54 -20.14
CA ASP A 33 -1.34 5.27 -21.33
C ASP A 33 -2.41 6.37 -21.47
N GLU A 34 -2.50 6.99 -22.65
CA GLU A 34 -3.45 8.06 -22.95
C GLU A 34 -4.91 7.64 -22.76
N ASN A 35 -5.21 6.35 -22.89
CA ASN A 35 -6.56 5.82 -22.66
C ASN A 35 -6.98 5.92 -21.19
N ILE A 36 -6.03 5.87 -20.26
CA ILE A 36 -6.25 6.02 -18.81
C ILE A 36 -6.71 7.43 -18.49
N LEU A 37 -6.14 8.41 -19.19
CA LEU A 37 -6.46 9.82 -19.03
C LEU A 37 -7.81 10.20 -19.65
N LYS A 38 -8.21 9.51 -20.74
CA LYS A 38 -9.52 9.67 -21.39
C LYS A 38 -10.66 9.03 -20.61
N ALA A 39 -10.42 7.89 -19.97
CA ALA A 39 -11.45 7.14 -19.22
C ALA A 39 -12.07 7.93 -18.06
N THR A 40 -11.39 8.98 -17.56
CA THR A 40 -11.85 9.75 -16.40
C THR A 40 -12.61 11.03 -16.74
N GLY A 41 -13.06 11.21 -17.99
CA GLY A 41 -13.99 12.29 -18.38
C GLY A 41 -13.43 13.72 -18.23
N MET A 42 -12.12 13.86 -18.06
CA MET A 42 -11.42 15.13 -17.84
C MET A 42 -10.40 15.39 -18.94
N GLU A 43 -10.80 15.27 -20.21
CA GLU A 43 -9.92 15.40 -21.38
C GLU A 43 -9.10 16.70 -21.39
N CYS A 44 -9.63 17.79 -20.81
CA CYS A 44 -8.93 19.08 -20.74
C CYS A 44 -7.82 19.16 -19.66
N TYR A 45 -7.80 18.25 -18.67
CA TYR A 45 -6.82 18.23 -17.57
C TYR A 45 -5.93 16.98 -17.55
N ALA A 46 -6.31 15.98 -18.34
CA ALA A 46 -5.65 14.69 -18.56
C ALA A 46 -4.12 14.77 -18.71
N THR A 47 -3.60 15.75 -19.45
CA THR A 47 -2.14 15.90 -19.66
C THR A 47 -1.38 16.25 -18.39
N HIS A 48 -2.03 16.87 -17.41
CA HIS A 48 -1.39 17.41 -16.20
C HIS A 48 -1.83 16.70 -14.91
N TYR A 49 -3.05 16.14 -14.85
CA TYR A 49 -3.63 15.58 -13.63
C TYR A 49 -3.96 14.09 -13.79
N LEU A 50 -3.43 13.26 -12.89
CA LEU A 50 -3.80 11.85 -12.78
C LEU A 50 -4.84 11.70 -11.65
N PRO A 51 -6.04 11.18 -11.92
CA PRO A 51 -7.04 11.03 -10.88
C PRO A 51 -6.63 9.96 -9.87
N PRO A 52 -6.94 10.12 -8.56
CA PRO A 52 -6.57 9.14 -7.52
C PRO A 52 -7.06 7.71 -7.80
N SER A 53 -8.20 7.58 -8.48
CA SER A 53 -8.76 6.28 -8.88
C SER A 53 -7.90 5.53 -9.91
N ALA A 54 -7.08 6.22 -10.70
CA ALA A 54 -6.22 5.58 -11.69
C ALA A 54 -5.16 4.68 -11.05
N ALA A 55 -4.58 5.13 -9.93
CA ALA A 55 -3.60 4.35 -9.17
C ALA A 55 -4.23 3.07 -8.58
N VAL A 56 -5.48 3.14 -8.11
CA VAL A 56 -6.19 1.97 -7.57
C VAL A 56 -6.57 0.98 -8.67
N LEU A 57 -7.02 1.47 -9.83
CA LEU A 57 -7.53 0.61 -10.90
C LEU A 57 -6.44 0.01 -11.78
N GLN A 58 -5.34 0.73 -11.98
CA GLN A 58 -4.34 0.39 -13.00
C GLN A 58 -2.90 0.47 -12.49
N GLY A 59 -2.70 0.89 -11.23
CA GLY A 59 -1.39 0.94 -10.63
C GLY A 59 -0.84 -0.45 -10.37
N MET A 60 0.47 -0.58 -10.54
CA MET A 60 1.24 -1.76 -10.15
C MET A 60 2.06 -1.42 -8.92
N ALA A 61 2.04 -2.30 -7.93
CA ALA A 61 2.88 -2.19 -6.75
C ALA A 61 4.34 -2.10 -7.19
N TYR A 62 5.04 -1.05 -6.76
CA TYR A 62 6.43 -0.82 -7.14
C TYR A 62 7.36 -1.04 -5.95
N ALA A 63 7.10 -0.35 -4.85
CA ALA A 63 7.95 -0.45 -3.68
C ALA A 63 7.22 -0.23 -2.36
N VAL A 64 7.84 -0.68 -1.26
CA VAL A 64 7.40 -0.40 0.11
C VAL A 64 8.60 0.04 0.96
N GLY A 65 8.41 1.12 1.71
CA GLY A 65 9.34 1.58 2.76
C GLY A 65 8.76 1.27 4.13
N ILE A 66 9.56 0.62 4.98
CA ILE A 66 9.22 0.27 6.37
C ILE A 66 10.45 0.47 7.26
N ASP A 67 10.22 0.76 8.53
CA ASP A 67 11.30 1.03 9.50
C ASP A 67 11.90 -0.26 10.10
N ARG A 68 12.04 -1.32 9.30
CA ARG A 68 12.67 -2.59 9.73
C ARG A 68 13.28 -3.40 8.58
N VAL A 69 14.16 -4.33 8.96
CA VAL A 69 14.76 -5.29 8.02
C VAL A 69 13.85 -6.50 7.81
N LEU A 70 13.53 -6.81 6.55
CA LEU A 70 12.78 -8.02 6.19
C LEU A 70 13.72 -9.22 6.11
N GLN A 71 13.38 -10.28 6.86
CA GLN A 71 14.13 -11.53 6.82
C GLN A 71 13.79 -12.37 5.57
N ASN A 72 12.51 -12.44 5.20
CA ASN A 72 12.02 -13.20 4.04
C ASN A 72 11.19 -12.31 3.09
N PRO A 73 11.81 -11.38 2.33
CA PRO A 73 11.07 -10.45 1.47
C PRO A 73 10.18 -11.16 0.42
N GLU A 74 10.63 -12.31 -0.08
CA GLU A 74 9.94 -13.09 -1.11
C GLU A 74 8.53 -13.54 -0.72
N GLU A 75 8.25 -13.74 0.58
CA GLU A 75 6.92 -14.10 1.11
C GLU A 75 5.88 -12.99 0.91
N TYR A 76 6.35 -11.76 0.75
CA TYR A 76 5.58 -10.54 0.50
C TYR A 76 5.65 -10.11 -0.97
N ARG A 77 6.08 -11.02 -1.86
CA ARG A 77 6.30 -10.75 -3.28
C ARG A 77 7.30 -9.62 -3.52
N ILE A 78 8.24 -9.42 -2.60
CA ILE A 78 9.34 -8.46 -2.74
C ILE A 78 10.54 -9.18 -3.33
N MET A 79 11.10 -8.62 -4.40
CA MET A 79 12.25 -9.19 -5.13
C MET A 79 13.61 -8.78 -4.56
N GLY A 80 13.66 -7.72 -3.76
CA GLY A 80 14.90 -7.22 -3.19
C GLY A 80 14.77 -5.85 -2.53
N TYR A 81 15.88 -5.39 -1.96
CA TYR A 81 15.99 -4.09 -1.32
C TYR A 81 16.94 -3.18 -2.11
N ARG A 82 16.55 -1.91 -2.25
CA ARG A 82 17.35 -0.86 -2.88
C ARG A 82 17.88 0.09 -1.83
N GLU A 83 19.15 -0.09 -1.47
CA GLU A 83 19.86 0.74 -0.49
C GLU A 83 19.90 2.22 -0.87
N ASP A 84 19.93 2.54 -2.17
CA ASP A 84 19.99 3.92 -2.65
C ASP A 84 18.68 4.70 -2.48
N MET A 85 17.56 3.98 -2.31
CA MET A 85 16.22 4.55 -2.12
C MET A 85 15.65 4.26 -0.74
N ASP A 86 16.27 3.37 0.03
CA ASP A 86 15.75 2.80 1.27
C ASP A 86 14.35 2.16 1.09
N LEU A 87 14.20 1.35 0.03
CA LEU A 87 12.93 0.75 -0.34
C LEU A 87 13.06 -0.72 -0.71
N TYR A 88 12.06 -1.51 -0.32
CA TYR A 88 11.86 -2.87 -0.81
C TYR A 88 11.06 -2.85 -2.10
N ILE A 89 11.51 -3.58 -3.12
CA ILE A 89 10.93 -3.57 -4.46
C ILE A 89 10.03 -4.78 -4.65
N PHE A 90 8.78 -4.57 -5.06
CA PHE A 90 7.87 -5.66 -5.42
C PHE A 90 8.30 -6.34 -6.72
N LYS A 91 7.95 -7.62 -6.86
CA LYS A 91 8.02 -8.34 -8.14
C LYS A 91 7.16 -7.62 -9.18
N GLU A 92 7.59 -7.68 -10.44
CA GLU A 92 6.81 -7.13 -11.55
C GLU A 92 5.44 -7.82 -11.66
N GLY A 93 4.42 -7.05 -12.09
CA GLY A 93 3.07 -7.56 -12.30
C GLY A 93 2.20 -7.68 -11.04
N VAL A 94 2.71 -7.30 -9.86
CA VAL A 94 1.90 -7.21 -8.63
C VAL A 94 0.96 -6.01 -8.75
N THR A 95 -0.34 -6.27 -8.71
CA THR A 95 -1.36 -5.21 -8.82
C THR A 95 -1.39 -4.33 -7.57
N PHE A 96 -2.01 -3.15 -7.68
CA PHE A 96 -2.25 -2.25 -6.54
C PHE A 96 -2.80 -2.98 -5.30
N LYS A 97 -3.86 -3.77 -5.47
CA LYS A 97 -4.53 -4.44 -4.34
C LYS A 97 -3.69 -5.56 -3.77
N GLU A 98 -3.01 -6.35 -4.62
CA GLU A 98 -2.12 -7.39 -4.14
C GLU A 98 -0.96 -6.82 -3.33
N GLY A 99 -0.31 -5.75 -3.82
CA GLY A 99 0.74 -5.07 -3.07
C GLY A 99 0.22 -4.51 -1.75
N LEU A 100 -0.97 -3.91 -1.74
CA LEU A 100 -1.59 -3.38 -0.52
C LEU A 100 -1.89 -4.49 0.51
N VAL A 101 -2.31 -5.68 0.07
CA VAL A 101 -2.47 -6.85 0.95
C VAL A 101 -1.14 -7.21 1.60
N GLU A 102 -0.04 -7.28 0.83
CA GLU A 102 1.28 -7.60 1.39
C GLU A 102 1.79 -6.50 2.34
N VAL A 103 1.53 -5.22 2.03
CA VAL A 103 1.80 -4.10 2.94
C VAL A 103 1.04 -4.27 4.26
N PHE A 104 -0.24 -4.63 4.22
CA PHE A 104 -0.99 -4.88 5.45
C PHE A 104 -0.47 -6.10 6.21
N ARG A 105 -0.05 -7.18 5.54
CA ARG A 105 0.59 -8.33 6.21
C ARG A 105 1.85 -7.90 6.95
N LEU A 106 2.69 -7.06 6.35
CA LEU A 106 3.88 -6.48 7.00
C LEU A 106 3.52 -5.68 8.27
N LEU A 107 2.51 -4.82 8.20
CA LEU A 107 2.08 -4.01 9.34
C LEU A 107 1.43 -4.86 10.44
N LEU A 108 0.63 -5.87 10.06
CA LEU A 108 0.03 -6.81 11.00
C LEU A 108 1.07 -7.65 11.73
N GLU A 109 2.12 -8.11 11.04
CA GLU A 109 3.24 -8.80 11.67
C GLU A 109 3.87 -7.92 12.78
N GLU A 110 4.06 -6.62 12.50
CA GLU A 110 4.58 -5.67 13.48
C GLU A 110 3.68 -5.55 14.72
N LEU A 111 2.40 -5.32 14.49
CA LEU A 111 1.43 -5.10 15.56
C LEU A 111 1.19 -6.38 16.37
N SER A 112 1.23 -7.55 15.73
CA SER A 112 1.09 -8.85 16.39
C SER A 112 2.19 -9.08 17.43
N SER A 113 3.43 -8.63 17.13
CA SER A 113 4.55 -8.70 18.06
C SER A 113 4.37 -7.80 19.30
N GLN A 114 3.41 -6.86 19.26
CA GLN A 114 3.11 -5.92 20.33
C GLN A 114 1.86 -6.30 21.15
N GLY A 115 1.27 -7.49 20.92
CA GLY A 115 0.11 -7.98 21.68
C GLY A 115 -1.21 -7.28 21.33
N VAL A 116 -1.33 -6.79 20.10
CA VAL A 116 -2.55 -6.18 19.58
C VAL A 116 -3.61 -7.25 19.29
N VAL A 117 -4.86 -6.99 19.67
CA VAL A 117 -6.00 -7.93 19.49
C VAL A 117 -7.04 -7.45 18.48
N GLU A 118 -7.07 -6.16 18.18
CA GLU A 118 -7.96 -5.55 17.19
C GLU A 118 -7.16 -4.53 16.37
N VAL A 119 -7.43 -4.46 15.05
CA VAL A 119 -6.73 -3.57 14.12
C VAL A 119 -7.71 -2.93 13.14
N MET A 120 -7.49 -1.66 12.85
CA MET A 120 -8.21 -0.89 11.83
C MET A 120 -7.24 -0.04 10.99
N PRO A 121 -7.55 0.22 9.71
CA PRO A 121 -6.77 1.16 8.92
C PRO A 121 -7.04 2.59 9.39
N VAL A 122 -6.00 3.42 9.37
CA VAL A 122 -6.16 4.86 9.61
C VAL A 122 -6.53 5.53 8.29
N LEU A 123 -7.71 6.16 8.25
CA LEU A 123 -8.19 6.90 7.08
C LEU A 123 -7.71 8.35 7.18
N ASP A 124 -6.89 8.80 6.22
CA ASP A 124 -6.40 10.18 6.14
C ASP A 124 -6.48 10.71 4.69
N VAL A 125 -6.24 12.00 4.52
CA VAL A 125 -6.17 12.67 3.22
C VAL A 125 -5.03 12.05 2.42
N GLY A 126 -5.37 11.48 1.26
CA GLY A 126 -4.42 10.83 0.37
C GLY A 126 -4.32 9.32 0.57
N SER A 127 -4.97 8.74 1.57
CA SER A 127 -5.14 7.28 1.67
C SER A 127 -5.94 6.74 0.48
N PRO A 128 -5.76 5.45 0.12
CA PRO A 128 -6.67 4.78 -0.80
C PRO A 128 -8.13 4.83 -0.30
N PRO A 129 -9.13 4.60 -1.18
CA PRO A 129 -10.53 4.50 -0.77
C PRO A 129 -10.74 3.51 0.39
N GLU A 130 -11.62 3.86 1.34
CA GLU A 130 -11.87 3.09 2.56
C GLU A 130 -12.30 1.65 2.27
N ASP A 131 -13.20 1.47 1.31
CA ASP A 131 -13.68 0.15 0.85
C ASP A 131 -12.53 -0.73 0.35
N VAL A 132 -11.61 -0.16 -0.41
CA VAL A 132 -10.41 -0.85 -0.90
C VAL A 132 -9.47 -1.20 0.24
N MET A 133 -9.24 -0.29 1.19
CA MET A 133 -8.38 -0.55 2.34
C MET A 133 -8.95 -1.65 3.24
N MET A 134 -10.26 -1.59 3.54
CA MET A 134 -10.93 -2.60 4.35
C MET A 134 -10.93 -3.97 3.66
N GLU A 135 -11.21 -4.02 2.35
CA GLU A 135 -11.14 -5.26 1.56
C GLU A 135 -9.74 -5.90 1.63
N CYS A 136 -8.68 -5.09 1.43
CA CYS A 136 -7.31 -5.59 1.43
C CYS A 136 -6.85 -6.00 2.84
N LEU A 137 -7.26 -5.27 3.89
CA LEU A 137 -6.97 -5.64 5.27
C LEU A 137 -7.63 -6.97 5.66
N GLN A 138 -8.90 -7.18 5.29
CA GLN A 138 -9.59 -8.45 5.54
C GLN A 138 -8.91 -9.63 4.87
N LYS A 139 -8.44 -9.43 3.63
CA LYS A 139 -7.64 -10.45 2.91
C LYS A 139 -6.33 -10.74 3.64
N ALA A 140 -5.62 -9.71 4.11
CA ALA A 140 -4.38 -9.85 4.85
C ALA A 140 -4.57 -10.61 6.18
N LEU A 141 -5.68 -10.39 6.88
CA LEU A 141 -6.04 -11.11 8.13
C LEU A 141 -6.42 -12.57 7.90
N SER A 142 -6.79 -12.95 6.67
CA SER A 142 -7.25 -14.30 6.32
C SER A 142 -6.19 -15.15 5.62
N ALA A 143 -5.02 -14.59 5.34
CA ALA A 143 -3.91 -15.22 4.60
C ALA A 143 -2.90 -15.85 5.56
#